data_AF-A0A532EJH4-F1
#
_entry.id   AF-A0A532EJH4-F1
#
_cell.length_a   1.000
_cell.length_b   1.000
_cell.length_c   1.000
_cell.angle_alpha   90.00
_cell.angle_beta   90.00
_cell.angle_gamma   90.00
#
_symmetry.space_group_name_H-M   'P 1'
#
loop_
_entity.id
_entity.type
_entity.pdbx_description
1 polymer ?
#
loop_
_entity_poly.entity_id
_entity_poly.type
_entity_poly.pdbx_seq_one_letter_code
_entity_poly.pdbx_strand_id
1 'polypeptide(L)'
;MIPSGDLHVLFCTAHRYVVAYGPSLATITVVMTTDAITAYQAHALCSGDLAKLAAAWALLSGTCSGTVTLALERPELLDFDRYLRTQSLQRTFLRAV
;
A
#
# COMPACT_ATOMS: atom_id res chain seq x y z
N MET A 1 -14.85 -1.59 5.64
CA MET A 1 -13.39 -1.62 5.82
C MET A 1 -12.93 -3.03 5.55
N ILE A 2 -12.11 -3.27 4.52
CA ILE A 2 -11.46 -4.58 4.34
C ILE A 2 -10.38 -4.65 5.42
N PRO A 3 -10.45 -5.59 6.38
CA PRO A 3 -9.41 -5.72 7.38
C PRO A 3 -8.10 -6.06 6.67
N SER A 4 -7.02 -5.36 7.01
CA SER A 4 -5.69 -5.54 6.40
C SER A 4 -5.14 -6.97 6.55
N GLY A 5 -5.81 -7.83 7.32
CA GLY A 5 -5.52 -9.26 7.46
C GLY A 5 -5.85 -10.10 6.23
N ASP A 6 -6.69 -9.61 5.31
CA ASP A 6 -7.07 -10.34 4.08
C ASP A 6 -6.18 -10.02 2.87
N LEU A 7 -5.11 -9.22 3.06
CA LEU A 7 -4.17 -8.87 2.01
C LEU A 7 -2.86 -9.67 2.13
N HIS A 8 -2.59 -10.48 1.12
CA HIS A 8 -1.39 -11.33 1.06
C HIS A 8 -0.54 -10.96 -0.14
N VAL A 9 0.76 -10.72 0.11
CA VAL A 9 1.74 -10.55 -0.98
C VAL A 9 2.04 -11.93 -1.54
N LEU A 10 1.61 -12.19 -2.78
CA LEU A 10 1.84 -13.46 -3.47
C LEU A 10 3.22 -13.51 -4.10
N PHE A 11 3.65 -12.39 -4.69
CA PHE A 11 4.94 -12.29 -5.38
C PHE A 11 5.55 -10.91 -5.12
N CYS A 12 6.85 -10.88 -4.86
CA CYS A 12 7.64 -9.66 -4.88
C CYS A 12 8.81 -9.83 -5.85
N THR A 13 8.99 -8.84 -6.70
CA THR A 13 10.23 -8.58 -7.45
C THR A 13 10.71 -7.18 -7.02
N ALA A 14 11.90 -6.76 -7.46
CA ALA A 14 12.55 -5.52 -6.99
C ALA A 14 11.61 -4.29 -6.91
N HIS A 15 10.70 -4.15 -7.87
CA HIS A 15 9.80 -2.99 -7.97
C HIS A 15 8.32 -3.36 -8.08
N ARG A 16 7.96 -4.63 -8.01
CA ARG A 16 6.59 -5.07 -8.33
C ARG A 16 6.11 -6.12 -7.34
N TYR A 17 4.98 -5.83 -6.72
CA TYR A 17 4.38 -6.59 -5.64
C TYR A 17 2.96 -6.98 -6.05
N VAL A 18 2.69 -8.28 -6.14
CA VAL A 18 1.34 -8.78 -6.43
C VAL A 18 0.67 -9.07 -5.11
N VAL A 19 -0.40 -8.35 -4.81
CA VAL A 19 -1.17 -8.47 -3.57
C VAL A 19 -2.53 -9.05 -3.88
N ALA A 20 -2.84 -10.20 -3.30
CA ALA A 20 -4.18 -10.79 -3.36
C ALA A 20 -5.03 -10.26 -2.21
N TYR A 21 -6.34 -10.11 -2.46
CA TYR A 21 -7.31 -9.68 -1.46
C TYR A 21 -8.65 -10.43 -1.58
N GLY A 22 -9.27 -10.69 -0.42
CA GLY A 22 -10.60 -11.28 -0.32
C GLY A 22 -10.72 -12.76 -0.73
N PRO A 23 -11.92 -13.36 -0.61
CA PRO A 23 -12.17 -14.78 -0.90
C PRO A 23 -12.09 -15.12 -2.40
N SER A 24 -12.13 -14.11 -3.27
CA SER A 24 -12.14 -14.27 -4.73
C SER A 24 -10.74 -14.32 -5.36
N LEU A 25 -9.66 -14.32 -4.57
CA LEU A 25 -8.27 -14.28 -5.05
C LEU A 25 -7.99 -13.13 -6.03
N ALA A 26 -8.73 -12.02 -5.92
CA ALA A 26 -8.52 -10.86 -6.77
C ALA A 26 -7.15 -10.26 -6.46
N THR A 27 -6.41 -9.86 -7.49
CA THR A 27 -5.04 -9.37 -7.34
C THR A 27 -4.91 -7.91 -7.78
N ILE A 28 -4.18 -7.13 -6.98
CA ILE A 28 -3.68 -5.81 -7.33
C ILE A 28 -2.17 -5.92 -7.45
N THR A 29 -1.64 -5.44 -8.57
CA THR A 29 -0.20 -5.26 -8.72
C THR A 29 0.16 -3.87 -8.22
N VAL A 30 1.03 -3.79 -7.22
CA VAL A 30 1.65 -2.54 -6.78
C VAL A 30 3.05 -2.47 -7.37
N VAL A 31 3.30 -1.47 -8.21
CA VAL A 31 4.62 -1.13 -8.74
C VAL A 31 5.16 0.05 -7.95
N MET A 32 6.36 -0.08 -7.40
CA MET A 32 7.01 0.94 -6.60
C MET A 32 8.42 1.18 -7.14
N THR A 33 8.72 2.42 -7.52
CA THR A 33 10.07 2.77 -7.95
C THR A 33 11.03 2.74 -6.77
N THR A 34 12.32 2.57 -7.04
CA THR A 34 13.37 2.58 -6.00
C THR A 34 13.31 3.85 -5.16
N ASP A 35 13.09 5.00 -5.79
CA ASP A 35 13.04 6.29 -5.11
C ASP A 35 11.83 6.37 -4.17
N ALA A 36 10.67 5.86 -4.60
CA ALA A 36 9.49 5.77 -3.74
C ALA A 36 9.73 4.84 -2.55
N ILE A 37 10.33 3.66 -2.77
CA ILE A 37 10.69 2.74 -1.69
C ILE A 37 11.64 3.42 -0.69
N THR A 38 12.65 4.13 -1.19
CA THR A 38 13.67 4.80 -0.36
C THR A 38 13.06 5.97 0.43
N ALA A 39 12.15 6.74 -0.17
CA ALA A 39 11.42 7.81 0.51
C ALA A 39 10.62 7.28 1.72
N TYR A 40 10.06 6.07 1.60
CA TYR A 40 9.29 5.47 2.67
C TYR A 40 10.06 4.55 3.62
N GLN A 41 11.32 4.20 3.31
CA GLN A 41 12.21 3.54 4.27
C GLN A 41 12.44 4.40 5.52
N ALA A 42 12.41 5.73 5.39
CA ALA A 42 12.45 6.66 6.51
C ALA A 42 11.28 6.50 7.50
N HIS A 43 10.15 5.91 7.05
CA HIS A 43 8.99 5.60 7.88
C HIS A 43 9.07 4.22 8.56
N ALA A 44 10.22 3.54 8.50
CA ALA A 44 10.46 2.20 9.08
C ALA A 44 9.48 1.12 8.58
N LEU A 45 8.85 1.32 7.42
CA LEU A 45 7.98 0.34 6.80
C LEU A 45 8.78 -0.57 5.88
N CYS A 46 8.67 -1.88 6.08
CA CYS A 46 9.17 -2.86 5.14
C CYS A 46 8.44 -2.75 3.80
N SER A 47 9.13 -2.96 2.67
CA SER A 47 8.55 -2.78 1.34
C SER A 47 7.30 -3.64 1.09
N GLY A 48 7.24 -4.84 1.68
CA GLY A 48 6.06 -5.70 1.62
C GLY A 48 4.85 -5.14 2.37
N ASP A 49 5.05 -4.50 3.53
CA ASP A 49 3.96 -3.87 4.28
C ASP A 49 3.49 -2.58 3.59
N LEU A 50 4.42 -1.87 2.96
CA LEU A 50 4.09 -0.71 2.12
C LEU A 50 3.25 -1.12 0.91
N ALA A 51 3.57 -2.25 0.27
CA ALA A 51 2.77 -2.81 -0.82
C ALA A 51 1.35 -3.16 -0.36
N LYS A 52 1.19 -3.74 0.83
CA LYS A 52 -0.15 -4.05 1.39
C LYS A 52 -0.94 -2.78 1.67
N LEU A 53 -0.31 -1.74 2.23
CA LEU A 53 -0.95 -0.45 2.48
C LEU A 53 -1.36 0.22 1.16
N ALA A 54 -0.51 0.16 0.14
CA ALA A 54 -0.80 0.68 -1.19
C ALA A 54 -1.96 -0.06 -1.85
N ALA A 55 -2.01 -1.38 -1.74
CA ALA A 55 -3.13 -2.18 -2.23
C ALA A 55 -4.43 -1.87 -1.46
N ALA A 56 -4.37 -1.71 -0.13
CA ALA A 56 -5.52 -1.33 0.68
C ALA A 56 -6.04 0.07 0.32
N TRP A 57 -5.14 1.05 0.11
CA TRP A 57 -5.49 2.37 -0.38
C TRP A 57 -6.16 2.29 -1.74
N ALA A 58 -5.58 1.55 -2.70
CA ALA A 58 -6.14 1.40 -4.03
C ALA A 58 -7.57 0.84 -4.00
N LEU A 59 -7.84 -0.15 -3.15
CA LEU A 59 -9.18 -0.70 -2.92
C LEU A 59 -10.15 0.35 -2.37
N LEU A 60 -9.70 1.16 -1.41
CA LEU A 60 -10.51 2.24 -0.83
C LEU A 60 -10.81 3.35 -1.85
N SER A 61 -9.88 3.60 -2.77
CA SER A 61 -10.02 4.54 -3.89
C SER A 61 -10.92 3.99 -5.02
N GLY A 62 -11.48 2.79 -4.88
CA GLY A 62 -12.34 2.14 -5.87
C GLY A 62 -11.59 1.35 -6.96
N THR A 63 -10.27 1.20 -6.83
CA THR A 63 -9.47 0.38 -7.76
C THR A 63 -9.48 -1.07 -7.31
N CYS A 64 -10.38 -1.86 -7.87
CA CYS A 64 -10.55 -3.27 -7.51
C CYS A 64 -9.66 -4.23 -8.31
N SER A 65 -9.10 -3.82 -9.46
CA SER A 65 -8.18 -4.68 -10.21
C SER A 65 -7.21 -3.84 -11.03
N GLY A 66 -6.00 -4.35 -11.25
CA GLY A 66 -5.02 -3.73 -12.15
C GLY A 66 -3.69 -3.41 -11.49
N THR A 67 -3.00 -2.42 -12.05
CA THR A 67 -1.65 -2.01 -11.64
C THR A 67 -1.68 -0.61 -11.06
N VAL A 68 -1.26 -0.48 -9.81
CA VAL A 68 -1.06 0.78 -9.10
C VAL A 68 0.42 1.10 -9.15
N THR A 69 0.79 2.26 -9.67
CA THR A 69 2.19 2.67 -9.75
C THR A 69 2.44 3.83 -8.80
N LEU A 70 3.29 3.59 -7.81
CA LEU A 70 3.80 4.60 -6.88
C LEU A 70 5.18 5.05 -7.35
N ALA A 71 5.23 6.26 -7.89
CA ALA A 71 6.46 6.91 -8.34
C ALA A 71 6.40 8.40 -7.94
N LEU A 72 7.54 9.06 -7.74
CA LEU A 72 7.58 10.47 -7.31
C LEU A 72 6.85 11.42 -8.27
N GLU A 73 6.84 11.11 -9.56
CA GLU A 73 6.23 11.94 -10.60
C GLU A 73 4.72 11.69 -10.77
N ARG A 74 4.17 10.73 -10.01
CA ARG A 74 2.78 10.27 -10.12
C ARG A 74 1.92 10.91 -9.02
N PRO A 75 0.77 11.53 -9.35
CA PRO A 75 -0.15 12.06 -8.34
C PRO A 75 -0.65 11.00 -7.36
N GLU A 76 -0.69 9.73 -7.77
CA GLU A 76 -1.07 8.58 -6.95
C GLU A 76 -0.20 8.46 -5.68
N LEU A 77 1.07 8.91 -5.73
CA LEU A 77 1.97 8.88 -4.59
C LEU A 77 1.61 9.93 -3.52
N LEU A 78 1.14 11.11 -3.94
CA LEU A 78 0.66 12.16 -3.03
C LEU A 78 -0.61 11.74 -2.29
N ASP A 79 -1.56 11.14 -3.01
CA ASP A 79 -2.80 10.63 -2.41
C ASP A 79 -2.53 9.48 -1.44
N PHE A 80 -1.60 8.59 -1.82
CA PHE A 80 -1.15 7.51 -0.94
C PHE A 80 -0.43 8.03 0.31
N ASP A 81 0.41 9.07 0.19
CA ASP A 81 1.07 9.69 1.34
C ASP A 81 0.07 10.28 2.34
N ARG A 82 -0.98 10.93 1.84
CA ARG A 82 -2.08 11.45 2.68
C ARG A 82 -2.81 10.32 3.41
N TYR A 83 -3.02 9.18 2.75
CA TYR A 83 -3.59 8.00 3.36
C TYR A 83 -2.70 7.44 4.48
N LEU A 84 -1.38 7.33 4.24
CA LEU A 84 -0.41 6.86 5.23
C LEU A 84 -0.39 7.74 6.49
N ARG A 85 -0.41 9.08 6.33
CA ARG A 85 -0.48 10.02 7.46
C ARG A 85 -1.76 9.86 8.28
N THR A 86 -2.88 9.57 7.63
CA THR A 86 -4.16 9.37 8.30
C THR A 86 -4.15 8.06 9.11
N GLN A 87 -3.56 7.00 8.56
CA GLN A 87 -3.37 5.71 9.24
C GLN A 87 -2.42 5.82 10.46
N SER A 88 -1.32 6.57 10.35
CA SER A 88 -0.37 6.75 11.45
C SER A 88 -0.96 7.58 12.60
N LEU A 89 -1.77 8.59 12.28
CA LEU A 89 -2.56 9.33 13.27
C LEU A 89 -3.51 8.40 14.03
N GLN A 90 -4.29 7.56 13.33
CA GLN A 90 -5.20 6.62 13.98
C GLN A 90 -4.50 5.60 14.89
N ARG A 91 -3.32 5.09 14.48
CA ARG A 91 -2.54 4.17 15.32
C ARG A 91 -1.98 4.82 16.58
N THR A 92 -1.62 6.10 16.51
CA THR A 92 -1.16 6.85 17.68
C THR A 92 -2.30 7.10 18.64
N PHE A 93 -3.48 7.48 18.11
CA PHE A 93 -4.69 7.69 18.92
C PHE A 93 -5.18 6.41 19.61
N LEU A 94 -5.16 5.26 18.93
CA LEU A 94 -5.57 3.97 19.51
C LEU A 94 -4.58 3.39 20.53
N ARG A 95 -3.35 3.91 20.61
CA ARG A 95 -2.36 3.52 21.62
C ARG A 95 -2.37 4.42 22.86
N ALA A 96 -3.05 5.56 22.80
CA ALA A 96 -3.10 6.55 23.86
C ALA A 96 -4.37 6.45 24.74
N VAL A 97 -5.22 5.44 24.49
CA VAL A 97 -6.43 5.10 25.26
C VAL A 97 -6.25 3.71 25.84
#